data_AF-A0A395LH92-F1
#
_entry.id   AF-A0A395LH92-F1
#
_cell.length_a   1.000
_cell.length_b   1.000
_cell.length_c   1.000
_cell.angle_alpha   90.00
_cell.angle_beta   90.00
_cell.angle_gamma   90.00
#
_symmetry.space_group_name_H-M   'P 1'
#
loop_
_entity.id
_entity.type
_entity.pdbx_description
1 polymer ?
#
loop_
_entity_poly.entity_id
_entity_poly.type
_entity_poly.pdbx_seq_one_letter_code
_entity_poly.pdbx_strand_id
1 'polypeptide(L)' 'MAQSYEFYCARAADADAAAKAATLDRVRERELRAAKTWRGLAEHARGVAEERAKLVRDKAAEPAGETA' A
#
# COMPACT_ATOMS: atom_id res chain seq x y z
N MET A 1 -9.37 -3.77 9.08
CA MET A 1 -7.92 -3.60 9.38
C MET A 1 -7.19 -3.48 8.06
N ALA A 2 -6.53 -2.34 7.80
CA ALA A 2 -5.65 -2.20 6.64
C ALA A 2 -4.34 -2.95 6.89
N GLN A 3 -3.82 -3.67 5.89
CA GLN A 3 -2.50 -4.32 5.95
C GLN A 3 -1.38 -3.34 5.59
N SER A 4 -0.13 -3.77 5.79
CA SER A 4 1.05 -2.95 5.49
C SER A 4 1.29 -2.77 4.00
N TYR A 5 2.06 -1.73 3.64
CA TYR A 5 2.57 -1.51 2.28
C TYR A 5 3.22 -2.77 1.71
N GLU A 6 4.16 -3.37 2.46
CA GLU A 6 4.91 -4.57 2.05
C GLU A 6 3.99 -5.76 1.72
N PHE A 7 2.91 -5.94 2.48
CA PHE A 7 1.94 -7.00 2.21
C PHE A 7 1.29 -6.80 0.83
N TYR A 8 0.83 -5.58 0.53
CA TYR A 8 0.20 -5.29 -0.75
C TYR A 8 1.20 -5.35 -1.91
N CYS A 9 2.45 -4.95 -1.69
CA CYS A 9 3.53 -5.10 -2.67
C CYS A 9 3.82 -6.57 -3.00
N ALA A 10 3.89 -7.44 -2.00
CA ALA A 10 4.05 -8.88 -2.20
C ALA A 10 2.89 -9.46 -3.03
N ARG A 11 1.65 -9.09 -2.71
CA ARG A 11 0.46 -9.53 -3.47
C ARG A 11 0.44 -9.02 -4.91
N ALA A 12 0.93 -7.80 -5.14
CA ALA A 12 1.09 -7.27 -6.50
C ALA A 12 2.12 -8.09 -7.29
N ALA A 13 3.27 -8.40 -6.69
CA ALA A 13 4.33 -9.18 -7.31
C ALA A 13 3.88 -10.61 -7.63
N ASP A 14 3.14 -11.26 -6.72
CA ASP A 14 2.54 -12.58 -6.95
C ASP A 14 1.59 -12.56 -8.16
N ALA A 15 0.73 -11.54 -8.25
CA ALA A 15 -0.18 -11.36 -9.37
C ALA A 15 0.57 -11.11 -10.69
N ASP A 16 1.63 -10.29 -10.68
CA ASP A 16 2.47 -10.10 -11.87
C ASP A 16 3.16 -11.41 -12.30
N ALA A 17 3.64 -12.22 -11.35
CA ALA A 17 4.24 -13.52 -11.64
C ALA A 17 3.21 -14.48 -12.25
N ALA A 18 2.00 -14.53 -11.70
CA ALA A 18 0.89 -15.31 -12.24
C ALA A 18 0.49 -14.84 -13.66
N ALA A 19 0.49 -13.53 -13.91
CA ALA A 19 0.21 -12.98 -15.23
C ALA A 19 1.27 -13.38 -16.28
N LYS A 20 2.55 -13.45 -15.87
CA LYS A 20 3.66 -13.90 -16.73
C LYS A 20 3.58 -15.40 -17.04
N ALA A 21 3.13 -16.21 -16.08
CA ALA A 21 2.97 -17.65 -16.24
C ALA A 21 1.67 -18.03 -16.98
N ALA A 22 0.73 -17.10 -17.13
CA ALA A 22 -0.55 -17.37 -17.77
C ALA A 22 -0.38 -17.71 -19.26
N THR A 23 -0.97 -18.83 -19.67
CA THR A 23 -1.00 -19.30 -21.07
C THR A 23 -2.20 -18.77 -21.86
N LEU A 24 -3.19 -18.19 -21.16
CA LEU A 24 -4.39 -17.60 -21.76
C LEU A 24 -4.42 -16.10 -21.50
N ASP A 25 -4.67 -15.31 -22.54
CA ASP A 25 -4.70 -13.83 -22.45
C ASP A 25 -5.71 -13.33 -21.43
N ARG A 26 -6.91 -13.95 -21.37
CA ARG A 26 -7.95 -13.58 -20.39
C ARG A 26 -7.48 -13.78 -18.94
N VAL A 27 -6.64 -14.78 -18.70
CA VAL A 27 -6.06 -15.04 -17.37
C VAL A 27 -4.98 -13.99 -17.09
N ARG A 28 -4.08 -13.74 -18.05
CA ARG A 28 -3.07 -12.68 -17.94
C ARG A 28 -3.69 -11.32 -17.62
N GLU A 29 -4.74 -10.93 -18.34
CA GLU A 29 -5.44 -9.65 -18.13
C GLU A 29 -6.13 -9.58 -16.76
N ARG A 30 -6.68 -10.70 -16.26
CA ARG A 30 -7.23 -10.75 -14.90
C ARG A 30 -6.14 -10.50 -13.87
N GLU A 31 -5.01 -11.20 -13.99
CA GLU A 31 -3.90 -11.06 -13.05
C GLU A 31 -3.27 -9.66 -13.09
N LEU A 32 -3.13 -9.07 -14.28
CA LEU A 32 -2.66 -7.68 -14.41
C LEU A 32 -3.60 -6.67 -13.74
N ARG A 33 -4.92 -6.89 -13.83
CA ARG A 33 -5.91 -6.07 -13.10
C ARG A 33 -5.77 -6.25 -11.59
N ALA A 34 -5.60 -7.49 -11.12
CA ALA A 34 -5.35 -7.76 -9.71
C ALA A 34 -4.07 -7.09 -9.22
N ALA A 35 -2.96 -7.20 -9.96
CA ALA A 35 -1.70 -6.52 -9.65
C ALA A 35 -1.88 -5.01 -9.55
N LYS A 36 -2.63 -4.39 -10.47
CA LYS A 36 -2.95 -2.96 -10.42
C LYS A 36 -3.72 -2.60 -9.15
N THR A 37 -4.72 -3.38 -8.76
CA THR A 37 -5.47 -3.17 -7.52
C THR A 37 -4.56 -3.26 -6.29
N TRP A 38 -3.70 -4.27 -6.23
CA TRP A 38 -2.76 -4.45 -5.12
C TRP A 38 -1.78 -3.28 -5.00
N ARG A 39 -1.23 -2.78 -6.11
CA ARG A 39 -0.38 -1.58 -6.11
C ARG A 39 -1.13 -0.34 -5.61
N GLY A 40 -2.38 -0.15 -6.03
CA GLY A 40 -3.21 0.95 -5.52
C GLY A 40 -3.41 0.91 -4.00
N LEU A 41 -3.62 -0.29 -3.45
CA LEU A 41 -3.73 -0.48 -2.00
C LEU A 41 -2.39 -0.27 -1.28
N ALA A 42 -1.27 -0.67 -1.89
CA ALA A 42 0.05 -0.39 -1.36
C ALA A 42 0.27 1.12 -1.23
N GLU A 43 0.08 1.89 -2.31
CA GLU A 43 0.25 3.35 -2.27
C GLU A 43 -0.67 4.02 -1.25
N HIS A 44 -1.91 3.55 -1.10
CA HIS A 44 -2.79 4.03 -0.05
C HIS A 44 -2.25 3.74 1.36
N ALA A 45 -1.77 2.52 1.61
CA ALA A 45 -1.17 2.15 2.90
C ALA A 45 0.09 2.97 3.21
N ARG A 46 0.89 3.27 2.18
CA ARG A 46 2.05 4.15 2.28
C ARG A 46 1.64 5.57 2.65
N GLY A 47 0.68 6.16 1.94
CA GLY A 47 0.17 7.50 2.23
C GLY A 47 -0.37 7.62 3.66
N VAL A 48 -1.11 6.62 4.14
CA VAL A 48 -1.59 6.59 5.54
C VAL A 48 -0.43 6.54 6.54
N ALA A 49 0.63 5.77 6.26
CA ALA A 49 1.80 5.71 7.13
C ALA A 49 2.58 7.03 7.15
N GLU A 50 2.74 7.67 5.99
CA GLU A 50 3.40 8.97 5.85
C GLU A 50 2.63 10.07 6.60
N GLU A 51 1.30 10.13 6.45
CA GLU A 51 0.46 11.09 7.17
C GLU A 51 0.52 10.87 8.69
N ARG A 52 0.51 9.61 9.15
CA ARG A 52 0.72 9.29 10.57
C ARG A 52 2.08 9.77 11.07
N ALA A 53 3.15 9.54 10.30
CA ALA A 53 4.49 9.99 10.67
C ALA A 53 4.60 11.52 10.70
N LYS A 54 3.87 12.23 9.82
CA LYS A 54 3.76 13.69 9.85
C LYS A 54 3.06 14.15 11.14
N LEU A 55 1.89 13.61 11.46
CA LEU A 55 1.16 13.97 12.68
C LEU A 55 1.97 13.74 13.95
N VAL A 56 2.74 12.65 14.03
CA VAL A 56 3.62 12.37 15.17
C VAL A 56 4.73 13.42 15.28
N ARG A 57 5.36 13.80 14.16
CA ARG A 57 6.38 14.86 14.15
C ARG A 57 5.82 16.20 14.55
N ASP A 58 4.66 16.57 14.00
CA ASP A 58 4.00 17.85 14.29
C ASP A 58 3.59 17.91 15.77
N LYS A 59 3.06 16.81 16.33
CA LYS A 59 2.70 16.75 17.75
C LYS A 59 3.91 16.79 18.69
N ALA A 60 5.05 16.22 18.28
CA ALA A 60 6.30 16.31 19.03
C ALA A 60 6.96 17.69 18.93
N ALA A 61 6.64 18.46 17.89
CA ALA A 61 7.13 19.83 17.69
C ALA A 61 6.25 20.89 18.39
N GLU A 62 5.02 20.56 18.79
CA GLU A 62 4.28 21.40 19.73
C GLU A 62 4.97 21.36 21.11
N PRO A 63 5.49 22.49 21.63
CA PRO A 63 5.96 22.52 23.01
C PRO A 63 4.77 22.18 23.91
N ALA A 64 5.00 21.32 24.91
CA ALA A 64 4.03 20.92 25.93
C ALA A 64 3.65 22.12 26.83
N GLY A 65 2.92 23.08 26.26
CA GLY A 65 2.67 24.38 26.85
C GLY A 65 1.23 24.82 26.65
N GLU A 66 0.25 23.94 26.86
CA GLU A 66 -1.12 24.37 27.21
C GLU A 66 -1.89 23.25 27.91
N THR A 67 -1.65 23.11 29.21
CA THR A 67 -2.66 22.76 30.22
C THR A 67 -2.13 23.23 31.57
N ALA A 68 -2.51 24.45 31.96
CA ALA A 68 -2.48 24.97 33.33
C ALA A 68 -3.85 25.57 33.64
#